data_AF-A0A961WYQ2-F1
#
_entry.id   AF-A0A961WYQ2-F1
#
_cell.length_a   1.000
_cell.length_b   1.000
_cell.length_c   1.000
_cell.angle_alpha   90.00
_cell.angle_beta   90.00
_cell.angle_gamma   90.00
#
_symmetry.space_group_name_H-M   'P 1'
#
loop_
_entity.id
_entity.type
_entity.pdbx_description
1 polymer ?
#
loop_
_entity_poly.entity_id
_entity_poly.type
_entity_poly.pdbx_seq_one_letter_code
_entity_poly.pdbx_strand_id
1 'polypeptide(L)'
;AKARPPYVFAYHEIVRSPGGADTGDFDPHRCEVIYDGEISPDFYGWVFPHGENTSVGVGSANKGFDLKAATRELRQRFGLADAETIREEGAPLPLKPMKRWDDGRNVLLAGDAAGVVAPSSGEGIYYAMHTGDLAADAALETLRTGNPRHLAMARKRFKKAHGRVFMVLGMMQYFWYSSDKRREKFVSLCKDADIQRLTWEGYLNKKLVRRDPLAHLRIAIKDLGQLIGLAPR
;
A
#
# COMPACT_ATOMS: atom_id res chain seq x y z
N ALA A 1 13.60 -22.92 11.09
CA ALA A 1 14.06 -21.79 10.27
C ALA A 1 13.33 -20.51 10.68
N LYS A 2 14.01 -19.36 10.81
CA LYS A 2 13.34 -18.06 11.06
C LYS A 2 12.48 -17.74 9.82
N ALA A 3 11.16 -17.78 9.97
CA ALA A 3 10.24 -17.44 8.88
C ALA A 3 10.52 -16.00 8.40
N ARG A 4 10.98 -15.87 7.15
CA ARG A 4 11.10 -14.58 6.46
C ARG A 4 9.70 -13.96 6.34
N PRO A 5 9.54 -12.63 6.46
CA PRO A 5 8.23 -12.01 6.26
C PRO A 5 7.73 -12.29 4.84
N PRO A 6 6.40 -12.31 4.61
CA PRO A 6 5.87 -12.34 3.25
C PRO A 6 6.34 -11.08 2.50
N TYR A 7 6.80 -11.28 1.26
CA TYR A 7 7.24 -10.21 0.38
C TYR A 7 6.32 -10.14 -0.83
N VAL A 8 5.98 -8.92 -1.21
CA VAL A 8 5.56 -8.59 -2.57
C VAL A 8 6.81 -8.12 -3.31
N PHE A 9 6.99 -8.50 -4.57
CA PHE A 9 7.99 -7.90 -5.43
C PHE A 9 7.30 -6.86 -6.30
N ALA A 10 7.82 -5.64 -6.27
CA ALA A 10 7.36 -4.53 -7.10
C ALA A 10 8.36 -4.32 -8.23
N TYR A 11 7.86 -4.04 -9.42
CA TYR A 11 8.63 -3.54 -10.55
C TYR A 11 7.89 -2.36 -11.16
N HIS A 12 8.64 -1.34 -11.57
CA HIS A 12 8.07 -0.18 -12.23
C HIS A 12 9.06 0.51 -13.15
N GLU A 13 8.48 1.28 -14.07
CA GLU A 13 9.17 2.09 -15.04
C GLU A 13 8.79 3.54 -14.79
N ILE A 14 9.79 4.42 -14.76
CA ILE A 14 9.58 5.85 -14.85
C ILE A 14 9.62 6.20 -16.33
N VAL A 15 8.51 6.68 -16.86
CA VAL A 15 8.37 7.07 -18.27
C VAL A 15 8.11 8.57 -18.40
N ARG A 16 8.47 9.17 -19.53
CA ARG A 16 8.12 10.56 -19.85
C ARG A 16 6.61 10.68 -20.02
N SER A 17 5.99 11.61 -19.29
CA SER A 17 4.55 11.83 -19.39
C SER A 17 4.20 12.38 -20.78
N PRO A 18 3.07 11.97 -21.38
CA PRO A 18 2.59 12.54 -22.64
C PRO A 18 2.33 14.05 -22.50
N GLY A 19 2.77 14.84 -23.47
CA GLY A 19 2.54 16.29 -23.52
C GLY A 19 1.38 16.74 -24.42
N GLY A 20 0.67 15.81 -25.05
CA GLY A 20 -0.37 16.07 -26.07
C GLY A 20 -1.81 16.03 -25.54
N ALA A 21 -2.76 16.44 -26.40
CA ALA A 21 -4.19 16.53 -26.07
C ALA A 21 -4.96 15.19 -26.16
N ASP A 22 -4.36 14.16 -26.76
CA ASP A 22 -4.92 12.81 -26.83
C ASP A 22 -4.01 11.85 -26.06
N THR A 23 -4.37 11.58 -24.81
CA THR A 23 -3.62 10.72 -23.90
C THR A 23 -4.34 9.38 -23.66
N GLY A 24 -5.38 9.07 -24.46
CA GLY A 24 -6.24 7.92 -24.20
C GLY A 24 -6.82 7.95 -22.79
N ASP A 25 -6.62 6.88 -22.03
CA ASP A 25 -7.08 6.76 -20.64
C ASP A 25 -6.15 7.42 -19.60
N PHE A 26 -5.00 7.99 -20.01
CA PHE A 26 -4.07 8.65 -19.09
C PHE A 26 -4.55 10.05 -18.70
N ASP A 27 -4.58 10.32 -17.39
CA ASP A 27 -4.90 11.62 -16.79
C ASP A 27 -3.70 12.11 -15.94
N PRO A 28 -3.04 13.24 -16.29
CA PRO A 28 -1.87 13.73 -15.56
C PRO A 28 -2.18 14.24 -14.15
N HIS A 29 -3.45 14.36 -13.80
CA HIS A 29 -3.91 14.84 -12.49
C HIS A 29 -4.47 13.73 -11.60
N ARG A 30 -4.45 12.47 -12.07
CA ARG A 30 -5.00 11.33 -11.33
C ARG A 30 -3.99 10.20 -11.18
N CYS A 31 -3.90 9.69 -9.95
CA CYS A 31 -3.20 8.44 -9.67
C CYS A 31 -4.15 7.27 -9.88
N GLU A 32 -3.81 6.37 -10.79
CA GLU A 32 -4.57 5.16 -11.05
C GLU A 32 -4.04 4.00 -10.21
N VAL A 33 -4.97 3.29 -9.56
CA VAL A 33 -4.68 2.05 -8.82
C VAL A 33 -5.56 0.94 -9.41
N ILE A 34 -4.92 -0.01 -10.07
CA ILE A 34 -5.57 -1.02 -10.90
C ILE A 34 -5.65 -2.34 -10.12
N TYR A 35 -6.88 -2.75 -9.80
CA TYR A 35 -7.18 -4.03 -9.17
C TYR A 35 -7.70 -5.05 -10.19
N ASP A 36 -6.80 -5.56 -11.01
CA ASP A 36 -7.08 -6.55 -12.06
C ASP A 36 -6.16 -7.75 -11.85
N GLY A 37 -6.72 -8.95 -11.75
CA GLY A 37 -5.98 -10.19 -11.55
C GLY A 37 -5.01 -10.56 -12.67
N GLU A 38 -5.24 -10.09 -13.90
CA GLU A 38 -4.33 -10.28 -15.03
C GLU A 38 -3.10 -9.37 -14.94
N ILE A 39 -3.28 -8.15 -14.41
CA ILE A 39 -2.19 -7.19 -14.17
C ILE A 39 -1.46 -7.52 -12.87
N SER A 40 -2.18 -7.80 -11.80
CA SER A 40 -1.64 -8.15 -10.48
C SER A 40 -2.54 -9.19 -9.79
N PRO A 41 -2.08 -10.45 -9.67
CA PRO A 41 -2.91 -11.54 -9.19
C PRO A 41 -3.16 -11.53 -7.68
N ASP A 42 -2.47 -10.68 -6.91
CA ASP A 42 -2.51 -10.66 -5.44
C ASP A 42 -2.14 -9.30 -4.80
N PHE A 43 -1.96 -8.27 -5.63
CA PHE A 43 -1.67 -6.90 -5.21
C PHE A 43 -2.40 -5.91 -6.14
N TYR A 44 -1.73 -4.86 -6.64
CA TYR A 44 -2.28 -3.93 -7.61
C TYR A 44 -1.22 -3.46 -8.63
N GLY A 45 -1.69 -2.96 -9.77
CA GLY A 45 -0.90 -2.14 -10.70
C GLY A 45 -1.14 -0.65 -10.46
N TRP A 46 -0.25 0.21 -10.93
CA TRP A 46 -0.42 1.66 -10.79
C TRP A 46 0.08 2.45 -12.00
N VAL A 47 -0.54 3.61 -12.19
CA VAL A 47 -0.07 4.69 -13.08
C VAL A 47 -0.13 5.99 -12.29
N PHE A 48 1.04 6.47 -11.85
CA PHE A 48 1.17 7.65 -10.98
C PHE A 48 1.93 8.77 -11.70
N PRO A 49 1.24 9.75 -12.28
CA PRO A 49 1.86 10.95 -12.82
C PRO A 49 2.52 11.79 -11.72
N HIS A 50 3.69 12.36 -11.99
CA HIS A 50 4.43 13.25 -11.10
C HIS A 50 5.32 14.24 -11.88
N GLY A 51 4.70 15.35 -12.30
CA GLY A 51 5.37 16.38 -13.11
C GLY A 51 5.54 15.92 -14.55
N GLU A 52 6.76 15.98 -15.08
CA GLU A 52 7.07 15.56 -16.45
C GLU A 52 7.22 14.03 -16.62
N ASN A 53 7.05 13.26 -15.54
CA ASN A 53 7.26 11.82 -15.52
C ASN A 53 6.04 11.10 -14.93
N THR A 54 5.87 9.85 -15.33
CA THR A 54 4.85 8.95 -14.81
C THR A 54 5.53 7.66 -14.34
N SER A 55 5.20 7.21 -13.13
CA SER A 55 5.58 5.90 -12.63
C SER A 55 4.50 4.88 -13.00
N VAL A 56 4.85 3.85 -13.77
CA VAL A 56 3.96 2.76 -14.16
C VAL A 56 4.53 1.46 -13.65
N GLY A 57 3.75 0.69 -12.88
CA GLY A 57 4.29 -0.52 -12.29
C GLY A 57 3.26 -1.48 -11.73
N VAL A 58 3.77 -2.60 -11.26
CA VAL A 58 2.99 -3.72 -10.74
C VAL A 58 3.71 -4.34 -9.55
N GLY A 59 2.94 -4.74 -8.53
CA GLY A 59 3.42 -5.63 -7.48
C GLY A 59 2.80 -7.02 -7.59
N SER A 60 3.53 -8.06 -7.18
CA SER A 60 2.93 -9.36 -6.87
C SER A 60 3.77 -10.16 -5.86
N ALA A 61 3.13 -10.97 -5.01
CA ALA A 61 3.82 -11.97 -4.19
C ALA A 61 3.89 -13.35 -4.88
N ASN A 62 3.24 -13.51 -6.04
CA ASN A 62 3.27 -14.74 -6.81
C ASN A 62 4.63 -14.91 -7.51
N LYS A 63 5.36 -15.97 -7.14
CA LYS A 63 6.69 -16.25 -7.71
C LYS A 63 6.55 -16.70 -9.16
N GLY A 64 7.34 -16.07 -10.04
CA GLY A 64 7.34 -16.37 -11.46
C GLY A 64 6.28 -15.59 -12.26
N PHE A 65 5.49 -14.74 -11.60
CA PHE A 65 4.65 -13.77 -12.32
C PHE A 65 5.54 -12.75 -13.04
N ASP A 66 5.28 -12.53 -14.33
CA ASP A 66 6.09 -11.65 -15.17
C ASP A 66 5.67 -10.18 -14.96
N LEU A 67 6.27 -9.56 -13.93
CA LEU A 67 6.01 -8.16 -13.59
C LEU A 67 6.36 -7.19 -14.72
N LYS A 68 7.35 -7.53 -15.56
CA LYS A 68 7.74 -6.67 -16.71
C LYS A 68 6.70 -6.75 -17.81
N ALA A 69 6.18 -7.94 -18.12
CA ALA A 69 5.07 -8.09 -19.06
C ALA A 69 3.81 -7.37 -18.58
N ALA A 70 3.44 -7.53 -17.32
CA ALA A 70 2.29 -6.84 -16.74
C ALA A 70 2.45 -5.32 -16.75
N THR A 71 3.66 -4.80 -16.52
CA THR A 71 3.95 -3.35 -16.61
C THR A 71 3.85 -2.85 -18.05
N ARG A 72 4.34 -3.62 -19.04
CA ARG A 72 4.19 -3.28 -20.47
C ARG A 72 2.72 -3.27 -20.90
N GLU A 73 1.93 -4.24 -20.47
CA GLU A 73 0.49 -4.28 -20.69
C GLU A 73 -0.18 -3.04 -20.08
N LEU A 74 0.17 -2.68 -18.85
CA LEU A 74 -0.38 -1.49 -18.19
C LEU A 74 -0.03 -0.20 -18.95
N ARG A 75 1.20 -0.09 -19.46
CA ARG A 75 1.59 1.03 -20.34
C ARG A 75 0.72 1.11 -21.59
N GLN A 76 0.43 -0.03 -22.23
CA GLN A 76 -0.44 -0.05 -23.42
C GLN A 76 -1.86 0.43 -23.10
N ARG A 77 -2.45 -0.06 -22.01
CA ARG A 77 -3.81 0.32 -21.58
C ARG A 77 -3.97 1.83 -21.36
N PHE A 78 -2.92 2.49 -20.86
CA PHE A 78 -2.94 3.92 -20.56
C PHE A 78 -2.30 4.80 -21.65
N GLY A 79 -2.09 4.28 -22.87
CA GLY A 79 -1.50 5.09 -23.96
C GLY A 79 -0.04 5.49 -23.74
N LEU A 80 0.69 4.77 -22.89
CA LEU A 80 2.10 5.00 -22.53
C LEU A 80 3.05 4.00 -23.20
N ALA A 81 2.57 3.25 -24.21
CA ALA A 81 3.37 2.24 -24.91
C ALA A 81 4.65 2.84 -25.52
N ASP A 82 4.51 3.98 -26.20
CA ASP A 82 5.62 4.65 -26.90
C ASP A 82 6.32 5.73 -26.06
N ALA A 83 5.93 5.89 -24.79
CA ALA A 83 6.57 6.84 -23.88
C ALA A 83 8.05 6.48 -23.67
N GLU A 84 8.93 7.49 -23.62
CA GLU A 84 10.35 7.27 -23.34
C GLU A 84 10.53 6.70 -21.93
N THR A 85 11.18 5.55 -21.81
CA THR A 85 11.57 4.98 -20.52
C THR A 85 12.81 5.70 -19.98
N ILE A 86 12.66 6.39 -18.86
CA ILE A 86 13.74 7.09 -18.16
C ILE A 86 14.49 6.14 -17.22
N ARG A 87 13.76 5.25 -16.53
CA ARG A 87 14.34 4.32 -15.54
C ARG A 87 13.48 3.08 -15.35
N GLU A 88 14.11 1.97 -15.03
CA GLU A 88 13.48 0.72 -14.60
C GLU A 88 13.97 0.33 -13.22
N GLU A 89 13.05 0.01 -12.30
CA GLU A 89 13.37 -0.27 -10.90
C GLU A 89 12.55 -1.46 -10.39
N GLY A 90 13.12 -2.24 -9.48
CA GLY A 90 12.43 -3.33 -8.82
C GLY A 90 12.92 -3.57 -7.40
N ALA A 91 12.00 -3.85 -6.48
CA ALA A 91 12.30 -3.99 -5.06
C ALA A 91 11.38 -4.98 -4.35
N PRO A 92 11.90 -5.73 -3.35
CA PRO A 92 11.07 -6.51 -2.44
C PRO A 92 10.42 -5.61 -1.38
N LEU A 93 9.11 -5.78 -1.16
CA LEU A 93 8.30 -5.06 -0.17
C LEU A 93 7.97 -5.96 1.02
N PRO A 94 8.60 -5.78 2.20
CA PRO A 94 8.31 -6.58 3.39
C PRO A 94 7.03 -6.14 4.09
N LEU A 95 5.92 -6.83 3.81
CA LEU A 95 4.57 -6.46 4.28
C LEU A 95 4.27 -6.88 5.74
N LYS A 96 5.29 -7.19 6.55
CA LYS A 96 5.08 -7.65 7.92
C LYS A 96 6.21 -7.23 8.85
N PRO A 97 5.89 -6.50 9.93
CA PRO A 97 6.89 -6.08 10.91
C PRO A 97 7.64 -7.28 11.49
N MET A 98 8.96 -7.18 11.54
CA MET A 98 9.81 -8.22 12.11
C MET A 98 9.47 -8.49 13.59
N LYS A 99 9.71 -9.73 14.02
CA LYS A 99 9.47 -10.14 15.42
C LYS A 99 10.38 -9.39 16.41
N ARG A 100 11.55 -8.95 15.96
CA ARG A 100 12.55 -8.22 16.75
C ARG A 100 13.25 -7.20 15.83
N TRP A 101 13.52 -6.01 16.34
CA TRP A 101 14.20 -4.93 15.60
C TRP A 101 15.60 -4.62 16.15
N ASP A 102 15.90 -5.05 17.36
CA ASP A 102 17.21 -4.87 18.00
C ASP A 102 17.95 -6.20 18.13
N ASP A 103 19.27 -6.14 18.34
CA ASP A 103 20.05 -7.27 18.84
C ASP A 103 20.19 -7.27 20.38
N GLY A 104 19.76 -6.19 21.03
CA GLY A 104 19.83 -5.95 22.47
C GLY A 104 21.20 -5.47 22.94
N ARG A 105 22.06 -5.04 22.01
CA ARG A 105 23.42 -4.54 22.29
C ARG A 105 23.67 -3.21 21.60
N ASN A 106 23.70 -3.17 20.28
CA ASN A 106 24.11 -1.98 19.52
C ASN A 106 23.55 -1.92 18.09
N VAL A 107 22.64 -2.82 17.70
CA VAL A 107 21.99 -2.83 16.39
C VAL A 107 20.50 -2.55 16.56
N LEU A 108 19.95 -1.69 15.69
CA LEU A 108 18.53 -1.39 15.59
C LEU A 108 18.10 -1.24 14.13
N LEU A 109 16.95 -1.83 13.79
CA LEU A 109 16.34 -1.78 12.46
C LEU A 109 15.24 -0.70 12.39
N ALA A 110 15.15 -0.04 11.24
CA ALA A 110 14.08 0.88 10.87
C ALA A 110 13.68 0.68 9.39
N GLY A 111 12.55 1.26 8.97
CA GLY A 111 12.03 1.17 7.60
C GLY A 111 11.84 -0.27 7.09
N ASP A 112 12.15 -0.50 5.83
CA ASP A 112 11.95 -1.81 5.20
C ASP A 112 12.74 -2.91 5.91
N ALA A 113 13.92 -2.60 6.47
CA ALA A 113 14.69 -3.56 7.28
C ALA A 113 13.94 -3.99 8.54
N ALA A 114 13.05 -3.14 9.08
CA ALA A 114 12.16 -3.48 10.19
C ALA A 114 10.85 -4.18 9.75
N GLY A 115 10.61 -4.26 8.43
CA GLY A 115 9.43 -4.86 7.80
C GLY A 115 8.17 -4.01 7.91
N VAL A 116 8.30 -2.68 7.90
CA VAL A 116 7.18 -1.76 8.16
C VAL A 116 6.53 -1.20 6.90
N VAL A 117 6.52 -1.95 5.79
CA VAL A 117 5.65 -1.62 4.65
C VAL A 117 4.22 -2.03 4.98
N ALA A 118 3.28 -1.10 4.82
CA ALA A 118 1.87 -1.38 5.10
C ALA A 118 1.31 -2.41 4.10
N PRO A 119 0.65 -3.48 4.59
CA PRO A 119 -0.10 -4.38 3.73
C PRO A 119 -1.20 -3.63 2.99
N SER A 120 -1.71 -4.22 1.90
CA SER A 120 -2.74 -3.66 1.02
C SER A 120 -2.29 -2.44 0.21
N SER A 121 -1.69 -1.42 0.82
CA SER A 121 -1.32 -0.16 0.16
C SER A 121 0.13 -0.06 -0.31
N GLY A 122 1.02 -0.96 0.13
CA GLY A 122 2.45 -0.88 -0.21
C GLY A 122 3.16 0.35 0.34
N GLU A 123 2.53 1.11 1.23
CA GLU A 123 3.10 2.35 1.76
C GLU A 123 4.28 2.04 2.69
N GLY A 124 5.48 2.47 2.29
CA GLY A 124 6.71 2.32 3.08
C GLY A 124 7.30 3.65 3.55
N ILE A 125 7.23 4.71 2.73
CA ILE A 125 7.94 5.98 2.97
C ILE A 125 7.57 6.61 4.32
N TYR A 126 6.28 6.78 4.61
CA TYR A 126 5.81 7.30 5.90
C TYR A 126 6.35 6.46 7.07
N TYR A 127 6.24 5.13 6.97
CA TYR A 127 6.63 4.25 8.06
C TYR A 127 8.16 4.15 8.21
N ALA A 128 8.93 4.32 7.15
CA ALA A 128 10.37 4.45 7.20
C ALA A 128 10.79 5.71 7.98
N MET A 129 10.21 6.86 7.65
CA MET A 129 10.46 8.10 8.40
C MET A 129 10.03 7.97 9.86
N HIS A 130 8.80 7.51 10.11
CA HIS A 130 8.28 7.38 11.46
C HIS A 130 9.08 6.39 12.32
N THR A 131 9.54 5.27 11.74
CA THR A 131 10.41 4.34 12.48
C THR A 131 11.83 4.86 12.65
N GLY A 132 12.29 5.75 11.77
CA GLY A 132 13.52 6.54 11.96
C GLY A 132 13.44 7.38 13.23
N ASP A 133 12.36 8.13 13.43
CA ASP A 133 12.14 8.91 14.66
C ASP A 133 12.14 8.02 15.91
N LEU A 134 11.39 6.91 15.85
CA LEU A 134 11.33 5.94 16.95
C LEU A 134 12.69 5.29 17.25
N ALA A 135 13.52 5.09 16.21
CA ALA A 135 14.86 4.55 16.36
C ALA A 135 15.81 5.58 16.98
N ALA A 136 15.72 6.85 16.57
CA ALA A 136 16.48 7.95 17.15
C ALA A 136 16.17 8.12 18.64
N ASP A 137 14.89 8.14 19.03
CA ASP A 137 14.46 8.18 20.42
C ASP A 137 15.04 7.02 21.27
N ALA A 138 14.99 5.81 20.72
CA ALA A 138 15.48 4.62 21.41
C ALA A 138 17.00 4.65 21.57
N ALA A 139 17.72 5.11 20.54
CA ALA A 139 19.17 5.27 20.58
C ALA A 139 19.60 6.34 21.58
N LEU A 140 18.94 7.50 21.59
CA LEU A 140 19.20 8.58 22.55
C LEU A 140 19.02 8.11 23.99
N GLU A 141 17.95 7.37 24.27
CA GLU A 141 17.72 6.85 25.61
C GLU A 141 18.76 5.79 26.01
N THR A 142 19.18 4.92 25.08
CA THR A 142 20.31 4.00 25.31
C THR A 142 21.60 4.75 25.62
N LEU A 143 21.94 5.80 24.88
CA LEU A 143 23.15 6.60 25.10
C LEU A 143 23.12 7.33 26.45
N ARG A 144 21.97 7.91 26.81
CA ARG A 144 21.78 8.66 28.06
C ARG A 144 21.92 7.78 29.31
N THR A 145 21.49 6.53 29.23
CA THR A 145 21.42 5.61 30.39
C THR A 145 22.52 4.56 30.39
N GLY A 146 23.24 4.38 29.28
CA GLY A 146 24.14 3.25 29.06
C GLY A 146 23.43 1.89 28.93
N ASN A 147 22.10 1.85 28.81
CA ASN A 147 21.33 0.61 28.82
C ASN A 147 20.80 0.25 27.42
N PRO A 148 21.32 -0.80 26.76
CA PRO A 148 20.92 -1.18 25.40
C PRO A 148 19.51 -1.78 25.32
N ARG A 149 18.87 -2.09 26.46
CA ARG A 149 17.48 -2.56 26.48
C ARG A 149 16.49 -1.50 25.97
N HIS A 150 16.87 -0.22 25.97
CA HIS A 150 16.03 0.84 25.42
C HIS A 150 15.85 0.76 23.90
N LEU A 151 16.74 0.08 23.16
CA LEU A 151 16.57 -0.16 21.71
C LEU A 151 15.24 -0.87 21.38
N ALA A 152 14.77 -1.77 22.25
CA ALA A 152 13.49 -2.47 22.07
C ALA A 152 12.27 -1.53 22.12
N MET A 153 12.43 -0.29 22.61
CA MET A 153 11.36 0.71 22.69
C MET A 153 10.84 1.12 21.32
N ALA A 154 11.68 1.19 20.30
CA ALA A 154 11.28 1.58 18.95
C ALA A 154 10.15 0.67 18.42
N ARG A 155 10.38 -0.65 18.45
CA ARG A 155 9.37 -1.64 18.05
C ARG A 155 8.14 -1.61 18.95
N LYS A 156 8.33 -1.47 20.27
CA LYS A 156 7.22 -1.43 21.24
C LYS A 156 6.28 -0.26 20.94
N ARG A 157 6.83 0.93 20.71
CA ARG A 157 6.08 2.14 20.37
C ARG A 157 5.39 2.01 19.02
N PHE A 158 6.09 1.51 17.99
CA PHE A 158 5.48 1.23 16.70
C PHE A 158 4.29 0.27 16.79
N LYS A 159 4.47 -0.88 17.47
CA LYS A 159 3.40 -1.87 17.64
C LYS A 159 2.20 -1.30 18.41
N LYS A 160 2.44 -0.42 19.39
CA LYS A 160 1.37 0.26 20.13
C LYS A 160 0.57 1.21 19.22
N ALA A 161 1.24 1.96 18.34
CA ALA A 161 0.59 2.92 17.46
C ALA A 161 -0.09 2.25 16.24
N HIS A 162 0.65 1.39 15.54
CA HIS A 162 0.29 0.92 14.19
C HIS A 162 -0.01 -0.58 14.12
N GLY A 163 0.23 -1.34 15.20
CA GLY A 163 0.13 -2.80 15.17
C GLY A 163 -1.27 -3.32 14.80
N ARG A 164 -2.34 -2.61 15.20
CA ARG A 164 -3.72 -2.96 14.84
C ARG A 164 -4.04 -2.57 13.40
N VAL A 165 -3.55 -1.42 12.92
CA VAL A 165 -3.70 -0.98 11.53
C VAL A 165 -3.09 -2.01 10.59
N PHE A 166 -1.84 -2.43 10.83
CA PHE A 166 -1.16 -3.44 10.01
C PHE A 166 -1.88 -4.79 10.00
N MET A 167 -2.46 -5.20 11.14
CA MET A 167 -3.25 -6.42 11.22
C MET A 167 -4.51 -6.32 10.34
N VAL A 168 -5.24 -5.21 10.44
CA VAL A 168 -6.48 -4.98 9.66
C VAL A 168 -6.17 -4.91 8.17
N LEU A 169 -5.16 -4.15 7.76
CA LEU A 169 -4.74 -4.06 6.37
C LEU A 169 -4.30 -5.42 5.81
N GLY A 170 -3.58 -6.23 6.60
CA GLY A 170 -3.19 -7.58 6.18
C GLY A 170 -4.39 -8.50 5.97
N MET A 171 -5.40 -8.43 6.84
CA MET A 171 -6.66 -9.17 6.65
C MET A 171 -7.45 -8.68 5.43
N MET A 172 -7.49 -7.37 5.21
CA MET A 172 -8.15 -6.77 4.05
C MET A 172 -7.50 -7.23 2.75
N GLN A 173 -6.17 -7.17 2.64
CA GLN A 173 -5.43 -7.66 1.48
C GLN A 173 -5.74 -9.14 1.22
N TYR A 174 -5.63 -10.00 2.24
CA TYR A 174 -5.90 -11.43 2.10
C TYR A 174 -7.33 -11.72 1.63
N PHE A 175 -8.32 -10.95 2.11
CA PHE A 175 -9.72 -11.17 1.76
C PHE A 175 -10.08 -10.60 0.39
N TRP A 176 -9.77 -9.32 0.14
CA TRP A 176 -10.23 -8.60 -1.04
C TRP A 176 -9.45 -8.96 -2.29
N TYR A 177 -8.15 -9.26 -2.16
CA TYR A 177 -7.27 -9.51 -3.31
C TYR A 177 -7.15 -11.00 -3.63
N SER A 178 -8.13 -11.81 -3.23
CA SER A 178 -8.10 -13.26 -3.50
C SER A 178 -8.80 -13.66 -4.81
N SER A 179 -9.63 -12.79 -5.38
CA SER A 179 -10.32 -13.03 -6.66
C SER A 179 -10.87 -11.73 -7.26
N ASP A 180 -11.04 -11.70 -8.58
CA ASP A 180 -11.52 -10.49 -9.28
C ASP A 180 -12.92 -10.07 -8.84
N LYS A 181 -13.81 -11.03 -8.56
CA LYS A 181 -15.13 -10.74 -7.99
C LYS A 181 -15.04 -9.95 -6.67
N ARG A 182 -14.04 -10.25 -5.83
CA ARG A 182 -13.84 -9.53 -4.57
C ARG A 182 -13.14 -8.20 -4.78
N ARG A 183 -12.17 -8.12 -5.70
CA ARG A 183 -11.54 -6.86 -6.11
C ARG A 183 -12.57 -5.86 -6.66
N GLU A 184 -13.43 -6.31 -7.56
CA GLU A 184 -14.50 -5.48 -8.13
C GLU A 184 -15.45 -4.97 -7.04
N LYS A 185 -15.82 -5.85 -6.08
CA LYS A 185 -16.61 -5.42 -4.93
C LYS A 185 -15.87 -4.39 -4.07
N PHE A 186 -14.57 -4.57 -3.84
CA PHE A 186 -13.75 -3.60 -3.10
C PHE A 186 -13.72 -2.24 -3.80
N VAL A 187 -13.47 -2.20 -5.12
CA VAL A 187 -13.47 -0.98 -5.92
C VAL A 187 -14.84 -0.32 -5.94
N SER A 188 -15.91 -1.11 -6.07
CA SER A 188 -17.29 -0.59 -6.02
C SER A 188 -17.61 0.08 -4.69
N LEU A 189 -17.16 -0.49 -3.56
CA LEU A 189 -17.29 0.14 -2.24
C LEU A 189 -16.53 1.48 -2.17
N CYS A 190 -15.38 1.60 -2.83
CA CYS A 190 -14.62 2.86 -2.88
C CYS A 190 -15.33 3.99 -3.64
N LYS A 191 -16.44 3.73 -4.34
CA LYS A 191 -17.29 4.78 -4.95
C LYS A 191 -18.16 5.51 -3.92
N ASP A 192 -18.33 4.95 -2.73
CA ASP A 192 -19.14 5.57 -1.69
C ASP A 192 -18.36 6.68 -0.95
N ALA A 193 -18.93 7.88 -0.90
CA ALA A 193 -18.28 9.05 -0.31
C ALA A 193 -17.97 8.90 1.19
N ASP A 194 -18.78 8.16 1.95
CA ASP A 194 -18.50 7.89 3.35
C ASP A 194 -17.29 6.95 3.49
N ILE A 195 -17.19 5.95 2.60
CA ILE A 195 -16.02 5.05 2.54
C ILE A 195 -14.77 5.81 2.13
N GLN A 196 -14.86 6.72 1.15
CA GLN A 196 -13.74 7.57 0.75
C GLN A 196 -13.28 8.44 1.91
N ARG A 197 -14.20 9.11 2.62
CA ARG A 197 -13.87 9.93 3.79
C ARG A 197 -13.20 9.13 4.89
N LEU A 198 -13.74 7.97 5.26
CA LEU A 198 -13.16 7.10 6.29
C LEU A 198 -11.78 6.57 5.90
N THR A 199 -11.62 6.17 4.63
CA THR A 199 -10.34 5.73 4.07
C THR A 199 -9.32 6.87 4.11
N TRP A 200 -9.71 8.07 3.69
CA TRP A 200 -8.86 9.25 3.68
C TRP A 200 -8.43 9.67 5.08
N GLU A 201 -9.37 9.76 6.02
CA GLU A 201 -9.07 10.05 7.43
C GLU A 201 -8.12 9.02 8.03
N GLY A 202 -8.36 7.72 7.76
CA GLY A 202 -7.52 6.64 8.25
C GLY A 202 -6.12 6.65 7.64
N TYR A 203 -6.04 6.93 6.34
CA TYR A 203 -4.80 7.03 5.59
C TYR A 203 -3.98 8.25 6.01
N LEU A 204 -4.56 9.44 6.14
CA LEU A 204 -3.82 10.65 6.54
C LEU A 204 -3.35 10.59 8.00
N ASN A 205 -4.21 10.12 8.91
CA ASN A 205 -3.88 10.10 10.34
C ASN A 205 -3.18 8.83 10.80
N LYS A 206 -3.06 7.82 9.91
CA LYS A 206 -2.44 6.52 10.16
C LYS A 206 -3.02 5.82 11.40
N LYS A 207 -4.31 6.03 11.64
CA LYS A 207 -5.08 5.50 12.77
C LYS A 207 -6.34 4.84 12.23
N LEU A 208 -6.80 3.81 12.92
CA LEU A 208 -8.14 3.28 12.64
C LEU A 208 -9.16 4.34 13.05
N VAL A 209 -9.87 4.87 12.07
CA VAL A 209 -11.00 5.77 12.30
C VAL A 209 -12.03 5.00 13.10
N ARG A 210 -12.49 5.57 14.22
CA ARG A 210 -13.60 4.99 14.98
C ARG A 210 -14.83 5.08 14.09
N ARG A 211 -15.43 3.91 13.82
CA ARG A 211 -16.64 3.78 13.00
C ARG A 211 -17.66 4.81 13.44
N ASP A 212 -18.17 5.56 12.48
CA ASP A 212 -19.49 6.16 12.61
C ASP A 212 -20.53 5.05 12.36
N PRO A 213 -21.31 4.62 13.39
CA PRO A 213 -22.33 3.58 13.22
C PRO A 213 -23.36 3.94 12.14
N LEU A 214 -23.59 5.23 11.90
CA LEU A 214 -24.56 5.72 10.92
C LEU A 214 -24.10 5.49 9.48
N ALA A 215 -22.79 5.55 9.21
CA ALA A 215 -22.24 5.26 7.88
C ALA A 215 -22.48 3.80 7.48
N HIS A 216 -22.32 2.85 8.42
CA HIS A 216 -22.61 1.44 8.15
C HIS A 216 -24.11 1.15 8.03
N LEU A 217 -24.97 1.85 8.79
CA LEU A 217 -26.42 1.75 8.62
C LEU A 217 -26.85 2.29 7.25
N ARG A 218 -26.26 3.41 6.78
CA ARG A 218 -26.50 3.94 5.43
C ARG A 218 -26.03 3.00 4.34
N ILE A 219 -24.81 2.46 4.45
CA ILE A 219 -24.28 1.48 3.50
C ILE A 219 -25.14 0.21 3.50
N ALA A 220 -25.55 -0.30 4.66
CA ALA A 220 -26.42 -1.47 4.76
C ALA A 220 -27.83 -1.21 4.17
N ILE A 221 -28.42 -0.03 4.39
CA ILE A 221 -29.70 0.37 3.79
C ILE A 221 -29.55 0.52 2.27
N LYS A 222 -28.43 1.08 1.79
CA LYS A 222 -28.13 1.29 0.36
C LYS A 222 -27.88 -0.03 -0.36
N ASP A 223 -27.11 -0.94 0.24
CA ASP A 223 -26.88 -2.31 -0.25
C ASP A 223 -28.17 -3.13 -0.23
N LEU A 224 -29.03 -2.97 0.79
CA LEU A 224 -30.33 -3.63 0.86
C LEU A 224 -31.29 -3.08 -0.22
N GLY A 225 -31.28 -1.78 -0.49
CA GLY A 225 -32.04 -1.15 -1.58
C GLY A 225 -31.61 -1.61 -2.97
N GLN A 226 -30.31 -1.86 -3.18
CA GLN A 226 -29.79 -2.45 -4.42
C GLN A 226 -30.15 -3.94 -4.57
N LEU A 227 -30.26 -4.68 -3.46
CA LEU A 227 -30.73 -6.08 -3.44
C LEU A 227 -32.24 -6.21 -3.67
N ILE A 228 -33.05 -5.20 -3.32
CA ILE A 228 -34.52 -5.20 -3.49
C ILE A 228 -34.96 -4.48 -4.79
N GLY A 229 -34.02 -3.95 -5.58
CA GLY A 229 -34.31 -3.39 -6.91
C GLY A 229 -35.03 -2.03 -6.90
N LEU A 230 -34.86 -1.23 -5.85
CA LEU A 230 -35.58 0.05 -5.65
C LEU A 230 -34.76 1.31 -5.95
N ALA A 231 -33.52 1.19 -6.47
CA ALA A 231 -32.71 2.33 -6.89
C ALA A 231 -32.55 2.36 -8.42
N PRO A 232 -32.75 3.52 -9.09
CA PRO A 232 -32.46 3.65 -10.52
C PRO A 232 -30.95 3.48 -10.77
N ARG A 233 -30.62 2.86 -11.91
CA ARG A 233 -29.26 2.63 -12.39
C ARG A 233 -28.46 3.91 -12.55
#